data_AF-A0A2D4TRS9-F1
#
_entry.id   AF-A0A2D4TRS9-F1
#
_cell.length_a   1.000
_cell.length_b   1.000
_cell.length_c   1.000
_cell.angle_alpha   90.00
_cell.angle_beta   90.00
_cell.angle_gamma   90.00
#
_symmetry.space_group_name_H-M   'P 1'
#
loop_
_entity.id
_entity.type
_entity.pdbx_description
1 polymer ?
#
loop_
_entity_poly.entity_id
_entity_poly.type
_entity_poly.pdbx_seq_one_letter_code
_entity_poly.pdbx_strand_id
1 'polypeptide(L)'
;MDLKRDIVKYIRDKAKNNYEKGTECRICGSTVKLDFHHFYTLSPLVHNYVAKNKLDPKNILSFRDEFIEEHREELYDHTVTLCHEHHLQLHSIYGRNPGLGTANKQKNWVEIQREKHGVV
;
A
#
# COMPACT_ATOMS: atom_id res chain seq x y z
N MET A 1 10.64 -26.19 6.46
CA MET A 1 9.23 -25.94 6.09
C MET A 1 9.20 -24.72 5.18
N ASP A 2 8.58 -24.84 4.00
CA ASP A 2 8.38 -23.69 3.11
C ASP A 2 7.07 -22.98 3.43
N LEU A 3 7.02 -21.68 3.18
CA LEU A 3 5.81 -20.88 3.40
C LEU A 3 4.71 -21.32 2.43
N LYS A 4 3.49 -21.54 2.94
CA LYS A 4 2.32 -21.86 2.11
C LYS A 4 1.86 -20.69 1.22
N ARG A 5 2.32 -19.47 1.48
CA ARG A 5 1.95 -18.22 0.80
C ARG A 5 3.14 -17.28 0.78
N ASP A 6 3.11 -16.32 -0.14
CA ASP A 6 4.04 -15.19 -0.14
C ASP A 6 4.02 -14.44 1.21
N ILE A 7 5.19 -14.05 1.72
CA ILE A 7 5.36 -13.40 3.03
C ILE A 7 4.52 -12.12 3.17
N VAL A 8 4.38 -11.35 2.10
CA VAL A 8 3.60 -10.11 2.07
C VAL A 8 2.12 -10.41 2.31
N LYS A 9 1.62 -11.57 1.87
CA LYS A 9 0.22 -11.97 2.11
C LYS A 9 -0.06 -12.22 3.59
N TYR A 10 0.88 -12.75 4.36
CA TYR A 10 0.68 -12.97 5.81
C TYR A 10 0.54 -11.66 6.59
N ILE A 11 1.27 -10.63 6.18
CA ILE A 11 1.17 -9.29 6.76
C ILE A 11 -0.13 -8.63 6.31
N ARG A 12 -0.41 -8.62 5.00
CA ARG A 12 -1.62 -8.00 4.46
C ARG A 12 -2.89 -8.64 5.03
N ASP A 13 -2.96 -9.96 5.13
CA ASP A 13 -4.13 -10.66 5.67
C ASP A 13 -4.40 -10.30 7.13
N LYS A 14 -3.36 -9.94 7.90
CA LYS A 14 -3.47 -9.48 9.28
C LYS A 14 -3.84 -7.99 9.38
N ALA A 15 -3.22 -7.13 8.55
CA ALA A 15 -3.42 -5.68 8.58
C ALA A 15 -4.75 -5.22 7.95
N LYS A 16 -5.24 -5.93 6.92
CA LYS A 16 -6.35 -5.46 6.08
C LYS A 16 -7.66 -5.13 6.79
N ASN A 17 -7.91 -5.73 7.96
CA ASN A 17 -9.13 -5.49 8.73
C ASN A 17 -9.15 -4.08 9.34
N ASN A 18 -8.00 -3.42 9.43
CA ASN A 18 -7.85 -2.07 9.95
C ASN A 18 -7.67 -1.03 8.82
N TYR A 19 -7.82 -1.42 7.54
CA TYR A 19 -7.73 -0.48 6.44
C TYR A 19 -8.97 0.42 6.38
N GLU A 20 -8.77 1.72 6.51
CA GLU A 20 -9.83 2.73 6.36
C GLU A 20 -9.99 3.11 4.89
N LYS A 21 -10.75 2.27 4.17
CA LYS A 21 -11.10 2.57 2.79
C LYS A 21 -12.19 3.62 2.72
N GLY A 22 -11.90 4.72 2.01
CA GLY A 22 -12.83 5.81 1.78
C GLY A 22 -14.05 5.41 0.94
N THR A 23 -15.04 6.29 0.91
CA THR A 23 -16.31 6.11 0.19
C THR A 23 -16.26 6.59 -1.26
N GLU A 24 -15.20 7.30 -1.65
CA GLU A 24 -15.03 7.86 -2.99
C GLU A 24 -13.56 7.88 -3.43
N CYS A 25 -13.36 7.97 -4.74
CA CYS A 25 -12.06 8.14 -5.35
C CYS A 25 -11.52 9.54 -5.05
N ARG A 26 -10.32 9.60 -4.46
CA ARG A 26 -9.62 10.87 -4.18
C ARG A 26 -9.42 11.76 -5.41
N ILE A 27 -9.33 11.18 -6.61
CA ILE A 27 -9.06 11.93 -7.85
C ILE A 27 -10.34 12.50 -8.47
N CYS A 28 -11.38 11.67 -8.64
CA CYS A 28 -12.56 12.07 -9.44
C CYS A 28 -13.90 12.01 -8.67
N GLY A 29 -13.91 11.67 -7.39
CA GLY A 29 -15.15 11.54 -6.59
C GLY A 29 -16.02 10.32 -6.95
N SER A 30 -15.57 9.45 -7.86
CA SER A 30 -16.31 8.22 -8.19
C SER A 30 -16.49 7.35 -6.94
N THR A 31 -17.70 6.83 -6.72
CA THR A 31 -18.04 5.95 -5.58
C THR A 31 -18.10 4.47 -5.97
N VAL A 32 -17.77 4.13 -7.22
CA VAL A 32 -17.86 2.78 -7.76
C VAL A 32 -16.49 2.15 -7.97
N LYS A 33 -16.40 0.82 -7.78
CA LYS A 33 -15.18 0.03 -8.00
C LYS A 33 -13.94 0.66 -7.35
N LEU A 34 -14.03 0.93 -6.06
CA LEU A 34 -12.95 1.53 -5.30
C LEU A 34 -11.86 0.48 -4.98
N ASP A 35 -10.61 0.92 -4.94
CA ASP A 35 -9.43 0.18 -4.54
C ASP A 35 -8.73 0.92 -3.40
N PHE A 36 -8.10 0.17 -2.49
CA PHE A 36 -7.27 0.70 -1.41
C PHE A 36 -5.80 0.62 -1.84
N HIS A 37 -5.14 1.77 -1.94
CA HIS A 37 -3.78 1.87 -2.42
C HIS A 37 -2.83 2.31 -1.30
N HIS A 38 -1.65 1.69 -1.21
CA HIS A 38 -0.59 2.08 -0.30
C HIS A 38 0.47 2.86 -1.07
N PHE A 39 0.81 4.08 -0.65
CA PHE A 39 1.88 4.84 -1.30
C PHE A 39 3.26 4.19 -1.05
N TYR A 40 3.44 3.57 0.10
CA TYR A 40 4.60 2.74 0.41
C TYR A 40 4.28 1.28 0.11
N THR A 41 4.84 0.76 -0.98
CA THR A 41 4.53 -0.60 -1.43
C THR A 41 4.88 -1.64 -0.36
N LEU A 42 3.93 -2.52 -0.03
CA LEU A 42 4.11 -3.55 0.99
C LEU A 42 5.31 -4.48 0.73
N SER A 43 5.53 -4.93 -0.50
CA SER A 43 6.61 -5.90 -0.78
C SER A 43 8.00 -5.37 -0.40
N PRO A 44 8.43 -4.18 -0.86
CA PRO A 44 9.72 -3.64 -0.44
C PRO A 44 9.76 -3.27 1.04
N LEU A 45 8.67 -2.84 1.68
CA LEU A 45 8.65 -2.65 3.14
C LEU A 45 9.02 -3.95 3.87
N VAL A 46 8.32 -5.03 3.54
CA VAL A 46 8.52 -6.35 4.16
C VAL A 46 9.93 -6.88 3.90
N HIS A 47 10.39 -6.81 2.65
CA HIS A 47 11.72 -7.31 2.29
C HIS A 47 12.84 -6.50 2.96
N ASN A 48 12.71 -5.17 3.03
CA ASN A 48 13.68 -4.32 3.72
C ASN A 48 13.71 -4.62 5.22
N TYR A 49 12.55 -4.81 5.86
CA TYR A 49 12.47 -5.15 7.27
C TYR A 49 13.14 -6.48 7.59
N VAL A 50 12.82 -7.52 6.81
CA VAL A 50 13.43 -8.85 6.97
C VAL A 50 14.95 -8.78 6.81
N ALA A 51 15.44 -8.06 5.79
CA ALA A 51 16.86 -7.91 5.54
C ALA A 51 17.58 -7.12 6.65
N LYS A 52 17.02 -5.97 7.05
CA LYS A 52 17.56 -5.09 8.10
C LYS A 52 17.70 -5.83 9.44
N ASN A 53 16.69 -6.61 9.80
CA ASN A 53 16.64 -7.35 11.08
C ASN A 53 17.21 -8.77 10.98
N LYS A 54 17.75 -9.17 9.81
CA LYS A 54 18.31 -10.51 9.57
C LYS A 54 17.36 -11.65 9.95
N LEU A 55 16.07 -11.46 9.68
CA LEU A 55 15.01 -12.41 10.02
C LEU A 55 14.92 -13.51 8.95
N ASP A 56 14.50 -14.71 9.35
CA ASP A 56 14.10 -15.75 8.39
C ASP A 56 12.64 -15.49 7.96
N PRO A 57 12.36 -15.27 6.66
CA PRO A 57 10.99 -15.14 6.14
C PRO A 57 10.03 -16.24 6.60
N LYS A 58 10.52 -17.46 6.83
CA LYS A 58 9.73 -18.62 7.29
C LYS A 58 9.09 -18.39 8.65
N ASN A 59 9.65 -17.49 9.46
CA ASN A 59 9.17 -17.14 10.79
C ASN A 59 8.21 -15.93 10.81
N ILE A 60 7.61 -15.56 9.67
CA ILE A 60 6.74 -14.39 9.55
C ILE A 60 5.65 -14.28 10.64
N LEU A 61 5.08 -15.40 11.09
CA LEU A 61 4.05 -15.38 12.12
C LEU A 61 4.58 -14.86 13.48
N SER A 62 5.88 -14.97 13.73
CA SER A 62 6.51 -14.55 14.98
C SER A 62 6.81 -13.05 15.02
N PHE A 63 6.92 -12.38 13.87
CA PHE A 63 7.32 -10.95 13.81
C PHE A 63 6.34 -10.05 13.04
N ARG A 64 5.29 -10.60 12.39
CA ARG A 64 4.35 -9.78 11.60
C ARG A 64 3.64 -8.70 12.41
N ASP A 65 3.38 -8.96 13.70
CA ASP A 65 2.71 -8.00 14.57
C ASP A 65 3.64 -6.84 14.89
N GLU A 66 4.91 -7.11 15.24
CA GLU A 66 5.96 -6.10 15.41
C GLU A 66 6.18 -5.28 14.14
N PHE A 67 6.28 -5.95 12.97
CA PHE A 67 6.35 -5.26 11.68
C PHE A 67 5.19 -4.28 11.46
N ILE A 68 3.95 -4.70 11.79
CA ILE A 68 2.75 -3.87 11.60
C ILE A 68 2.78 -2.65 12.51
N GLU A 69 3.20 -2.82 13.76
CA GLU A 69 3.30 -1.71 14.71
C GLU A 69 4.41 -0.71 14.30
N GLU A 70 5.57 -1.21 13.83
CA GLU A 70 6.66 -0.35 13.36
C GLU A 70 6.35 0.43 12.09
N HIS A 71 5.50 -0.11 11.19
CA HIS A 71 5.16 0.50 9.90
C HIS A 71 3.69 0.95 9.86
N ARG A 72 3.15 1.33 11.02
CA ARG A 72 1.74 1.69 11.17
C ARG A 72 1.34 2.83 10.23
N GLU A 73 2.17 3.86 10.11
CA GLU A 73 1.92 5.00 9.22
C GLU A 73 1.88 4.56 7.75
N GLU A 74 2.84 3.74 7.29
CA GLU A 74 2.86 3.25 5.91
C GLU A 74 1.70 2.31 5.57
N LEU A 75 1.22 1.54 6.55
CA LEU A 75 0.14 0.57 6.37
C LEU A 75 -1.25 1.21 6.38
N TYR A 76 -1.45 2.25 7.17
CA TYR A 76 -2.78 2.79 7.44
C TYR A 76 -2.92 4.26 7.02
N ASP A 77 -1.92 5.09 7.29
CA ASP A 77 -2.04 6.55 7.13
C ASP A 77 -1.57 7.02 5.74
N HIS A 78 -0.52 6.42 5.19
CA HIS A 78 0.02 6.72 3.87
C HIS A 78 -0.66 5.90 2.77
N THR A 79 -1.98 6.01 2.76
CA THR A 79 -2.86 5.27 1.86
C THR A 79 -3.83 6.21 1.16
N VAL A 80 -4.47 5.71 0.10
CA VAL A 80 -5.50 6.46 -0.62
C VAL A 80 -6.53 5.53 -1.21
N THR A 81 -7.77 6.01 -1.27
CA THR A 81 -8.85 5.33 -2.00
C THR A 81 -8.98 5.91 -3.39
N LEU A 82 -8.88 5.04 -4.40
CA LEU A 82 -8.99 5.41 -5.81
C LEU A 82 -10.04 4.53 -6.48
N CYS A 83 -10.72 5.02 -7.52
CA CYS A 83 -11.47 4.10 -8.38
C CYS A 83 -10.48 3.22 -9.16
N HIS A 84 -10.96 2.07 -9.62
CA HIS A 84 -10.14 1.08 -10.29
C HIS A 84 -9.35 1.65 -11.48
N GLU A 85 -9.97 2.54 -12.26
CA GLU A 85 -9.33 3.18 -13.40
C GLU A 85 -8.12 4.02 -12.97
N HIS A 86 -8.29 4.93 -12.01
CA HIS A 86 -7.21 5.76 -11.50
C HIS A 86 -6.13 4.96 -10.78
N HIS A 87 -6.51 3.89 -10.09
CA HIS A 87 -5.57 2.96 -9.48
C HIS A 87 -4.69 2.27 -10.54
N LEU A 88 -5.27 1.84 -11.67
CA LEU A 88 -4.51 1.28 -12.79
C LEU A 88 -3.64 2.32 -13.50
N GLN A 89 -4.11 3.56 -13.63
CA GLN A 89 -3.30 4.66 -14.18
C GLN A 89 -2.08 4.97 -13.30
N LEU A 90 -2.25 4.99 -11.97
CA LEU A 90 -1.12 5.14 -11.06
C LEU A 90 -0.10 4.00 -11.26
N HIS A 91 -0.58 2.76 -11.35
CA HIS A 91 0.28 1.59 -11.61
C HIS A 91 0.90 1.56 -13.01
N SER A 92 0.33 2.21 -14.02
CA SER A 92 0.97 2.31 -15.35
C SER A 92 2.20 3.23 -15.32
N ILE A 93 2.25 4.19 -14.40
CA ILE A 93 3.33 5.16 -14.25
C ILE A 93 4.43 4.63 -13.31
N TYR A 94 4.05 4.13 -12.14
CA TYR A 94 5.00 3.70 -11.11
C TYR A 94 5.25 2.19 -11.09
N GLY A 95 4.45 1.42 -11.82
CA GLY A 95 4.44 -0.04 -11.75
C GLY A 95 3.63 -0.57 -10.55
N ARG A 96 3.54 -1.90 -10.47
CA ARG A 96 2.86 -2.61 -9.35
C ARG A 96 3.74 -2.82 -8.12
N ASN A 97 5.05 -2.63 -8.26
CA ASN A 97 6.01 -2.79 -7.17
C ASN A 97 7.06 -1.66 -7.16
N PRO A 98 6.65 -0.38 -7.09
CA PRO A 98 7.61 0.72 -7.04
C PRO A 98 8.42 0.70 -5.74
N GLY A 99 9.64 1.23 -5.82
CA GLY A 99 10.49 1.43 -4.64
C GLY A 99 9.93 2.49 -3.69
N LEU A 100 10.27 2.38 -2.41
CA LEU A 100 9.73 3.21 -1.32
C LEU A 100 9.95 4.72 -1.52
N GLY A 101 11.07 5.11 -2.15
CA GLY A 101 11.38 6.51 -2.44
C GLY A 101 10.42 7.20 -3.43
N THR A 102 9.45 6.47 -4.01
CA THR A 102 8.43 7.03 -4.90
C THR A 102 7.15 7.46 -4.19
N ALA A 103 6.97 7.13 -2.90
CA ALA A 103 5.72 7.38 -2.17
C ALA A 103 5.22 8.83 -2.29
N ASN A 104 6.12 9.80 -2.05
CA ASN A 104 5.78 11.22 -2.19
C ASN A 104 5.45 11.62 -3.65
N LYS A 105 6.09 10.99 -4.64
CA LYS A 105 5.78 11.24 -6.06
C LYS A 105 4.38 10.73 -6.40
N GLN A 106 4.02 9.55 -5.90
CA GLN A 106 2.68 8.97 -6.07
C GLN A 106 1.61 9.85 -5.42
N LYS A 107 1.84 10.30 -4.18
CA LYS A 107 0.94 11.23 -3.47
C LYS A 107 0.74 12.54 -4.25
N ASN A 108 1.84 13.16 -4.70
CA ASN A 108 1.77 14.39 -5.49
C ASN A 108 1.03 14.17 -6.82
N TRP A 109 1.26 13.04 -7.48
CA TRP A 109 0.54 12.70 -8.71
C TRP A 109 -0.97 12.61 -8.46
N VAL A 110 -1.40 11.98 -7.37
CA VAL A 110 -2.83 11.90 -7.01
C VAL A 110 -3.44 13.28 -6.85
N GLU A 111 -2.80 14.18 -6.10
CA GLU A 111 -3.33 15.54 -5.91
C GLU A 111 -3.33 16.35 -7.21
N ILE A 112 -2.30 16.22 -8.06
CA ILE A 112 -2.29 16.84 -9.40
C ILE A 112 -3.44 16.32 -10.27
N GLN A 113 -3.74 15.02 -10.24
CA GLN A 113 -4.89 14.50 -10.99
C GLN A 113 -6.21 14.98 -10.41
N ARG A 114 -6.32 15.10 -9.08
CA ARG A 114 -7.50 15.62 -8.41
C ARG A 114 -7.80 17.06 -8.83
N GLU A 115 -6.78 17.92 -8.88
CA GLU A 115 -6.88 19.30 -9.37
C GLU A 115 -7.39 19.35 -10.82
N LYS A 116 -6.86 18.48 -11.70
CA LYS A 116 -7.30 18.39 -13.10
C LYS A 116 -8.76 17.98 -13.27
N HIS A 117 -9.30 17.21 -12.33
CA HIS A 117 -10.71 16.79 -12.33
C HIS A 117 -11.63 17.80 -11.64
N GLY A 118 -11.09 18.89 -11.07
CA GLY A 118 -11.87 19.95 -10.43
C GLY A 118 -12.53 19.56 -9.10
N VAL A 119 -12.02 18.53 -8.41
CA VAL A 119 -12.54 18.06 -7.11
C VAL A 119 -11.88 18.79 -5.93
N VAL A 120 -11.57 20.08 -6.10
CA VAL A 120 -10.88 20.94 -5.11
C VAL A 120 -11.89 21.78 -4.35
#